data_AF-A0A3D1V3C5-F1
#
_entry.id   AF-A0A3D1V3C5-F1
#
_cell.length_a   1.000
_cell.length_b   1.000
_cell.length_c   1.000
_cell.angle_alpha   90.00
_cell.angle_beta   90.00
_cell.angle_gamma   90.00
#
_symmetry.space_group_name_H-M   'P 1'
#
loop_
_entity.id
_entity.type
_entity.pdbx_description
1 polymer ?
#
loop_
_entity_poly.entity_id
_entity_poly.type
_entity_poly.pdbx_seq_one_letter_code
_entity_poly.pdbx_strand_id
1 'polypeptide(L)'
;MAESVAIRIDNLHYRYPVFDPEQGEEPGYALAGVSLEVAEGELLGITGTTGSGKTTLCLALNGLVPQQTGGTIRGDVWIGDWNTKRVPIPRLATRVGVIFQDPEANLIGLTVEDEIAFGPENLGV
;
A
#
# COMPACT_ATOMS: atom_id res chain seq x y z
N MET A 1 -16.56 5.80 -24.23
CA MET A 1 -15.13 5.52 -23.96
C MET A 1 -15.13 4.77 -22.65
N ALA A 2 -14.58 3.55 -22.61
CA ALA A 2 -14.53 2.80 -21.34
C ALA A 2 -13.58 3.54 -20.39
N GLU A 3 -14.03 3.83 -19.17
CA GLU A 3 -13.17 4.44 -18.14
C GLU A 3 -12.01 3.48 -17.85
N SER A 4 -10.78 3.98 -17.92
CA SER A 4 -9.58 3.22 -17.58
C SER A 4 -9.55 3.02 -16.06
N VAL A 5 -9.59 1.77 -15.62
CA VAL A 5 -9.44 1.43 -14.19
C VAL A 5 -7.98 1.62 -13.79
N ALA A 6 -7.73 2.57 -12.89
CA ALA A 6 -6.39 2.88 -12.39
C ALA A 6 -5.99 1.94 -11.23
N ILE A 7 -6.94 1.61 -10.36
CA ILE A 7 -6.73 0.71 -9.21
C ILE A 7 -7.82 -0.36 -9.22
N ARG A 8 -7.44 -1.62 -9.03
CA ARG A 8 -8.39 -2.72 -8.84
C ARG A 8 -7.96 -3.61 -7.69
N ILE A 9 -8.90 -3.93 -6.80
CA ILE A 9 -8.70 -4.84 -5.68
C ILE A 9 -9.69 -5.99 -5.81
N ASP A 10 -9.17 -7.21 -5.86
CA ASP A 10 -9.94 -8.44 -6.07
C ASP A 10 -9.95 -9.28 -4.78
N ASN A 11 -11.04 -9.23 -4.01
CA ASN A 11 -11.29 -10.05 -2.81
C ASN A 11 -10.06 -10.17 -1.89
N LEU A 12 -9.51 -9.02 -1.49
CA LEU A 12 -8.27 -8.92 -0.74
C LEU A 12 -8.50 -9.32 0.73
N HIS A 13 -7.77 -10.33 1.17
CA HIS A 13 -7.64 -10.71 2.57
C HIS A 13 -6.17 -10.62 2.98
N TYR A 14 -5.90 -10.05 4.14
CA TYR A 14 -4.54 -9.97 4.68
C TYR A 14 -4.51 -10.13 6.19
N ARG A 15 -3.50 -10.88 6.66
CA ARG A 15 -3.18 -11.11 8.06
C ARG A 15 -1.68 -10.95 8.27
N TYR A 16 -1.30 -10.16 9.27
CA TYR A 16 0.10 -9.99 9.69
C TYR A 16 0.69 -11.30 10.24
N PRO A 17 2.01 -11.49 10.19
CA PRO A 17 2.64 -12.68 10.75
C PRO A 17 2.38 -12.78 12.26
N VAL A 18 2.28 -14.01 12.76
CA VAL A 18 2.18 -14.28 14.20
C VAL A 18 3.54 -13.97 14.82
N PHE A 19 3.60 -13.02 15.75
CA PHE A 19 4.85 -12.65 16.43
C PHE A 19 5.14 -13.54 17.65
N ASP A 20 4.11 -14.16 18.24
CA ASP A 20 4.24 -15.04 19.40
C ASP A 20 3.26 -16.23 19.31
N PRO A 21 3.74 -17.45 18.99
CA PRO A 21 2.89 -18.63 18.93
C PRO A 21 2.37 -19.11 20.30
N GLU A 22 2.98 -18.68 21.41
CA GLU A 22 2.59 -19.08 22.77
C GLU A 22 1.37 -18.29 23.29
N GLN A 23 1.04 -17.16 22.67
CA GLN A 23 -0.11 -16.32 23.02
C GLN A 23 -1.47 -16.83 22.50
N GLY A 24 -1.52 -18.02 21.90
CA GLY A 24 -2.75 -18.82 21.77
C GLY A 24 -3.82 -18.35 20.78
N GLU A 25 -3.81 -17.10 20.31
CA GLU A 25 -4.76 -16.61 19.30
C GLU A 25 -4.06 -16.29 17.98
N GLU A 26 -4.53 -16.92 16.89
CA GLU A 26 -4.16 -16.48 15.55
C GLU A 26 -4.69 -15.05 15.33
N PRO A 27 -3.86 -14.10 14.86
CA PRO A 27 -4.31 -12.73 14.65
C PRO A 27 -5.46 -12.71 13.65
N GLY A 28 -6.45 -11.85 13.91
CA GLY A 28 -7.54 -11.62 12.98
C GLY A 28 -7.06 -11.08 11.63
N TYR A 29 -7.93 -11.16 10.62
CA TYR A 29 -7.68 -10.50 9.35
C TYR A 29 -7.69 -8.98 9.52
N ALA A 30 -6.58 -8.32 9.18
CA ALA A 30 -6.51 -6.87 9.09
C ALA A 30 -7.30 -6.33 7.89
N LEU A 31 -7.39 -7.14 6.82
CA LEU A 31 -8.27 -6.92 5.67
C LEU A 31 -9.05 -8.21 5.42
N ALA A 32 -10.37 -8.12 5.27
CA ALA A 32 -11.25 -9.28 5.12
C ALA A 32 -12.22 -9.07 3.95
N GLY A 33 -11.81 -9.45 2.73
CA GLY A 33 -12.66 -9.49 1.55
C GLY A 33 -12.90 -8.14 0.89
N VAL A 34 -11.89 -7.26 0.90
CA VAL A 34 -12.00 -5.95 0.25
C VAL A 34 -12.01 -6.12 -1.27
N SER A 35 -13.02 -5.58 -1.96
CA SER A 35 -13.06 -5.49 -3.43
C SER A 35 -13.52 -4.11 -3.83
N LEU A 36 -12.75 -3.44 -4.69
CA LEU A 36 -13.07 -2.11 -5.21
C LEU A 36 -12.34 -1.84 -6.52
N GLU A 37 -12.84 -0.88 -7.27
CA GLU A 37 -12.19 -0.30 -8.46
C GLU A 37 -12.16 1.22 -8.31
N VAL A 38 -11.09 1.85 -8.79
CA VAL A 38 -10.95 3.31 -8.86
C VAL A 38 -10.56 3.66 -10.27
N ALA A 39 -11.36 4.51 -10.92
CA ALA A 39 -11.10 5.00 -12.26
C ALA A 39 -9.95 6.01 -12.28
N GLU A 40 -9.34 6.20 -13.44
CA GLU A 40 -8.36 7.26 -13.64
C GLU A 40 -8.97 8.64 -13.39
N GLY A 41 -8.32 9.43 -12.53
CA GLY A 41 -8.82 10.76 -12.12
C GLY A 41 -9.88 10.75 -11.01
N GLU A 42 -10.30 9.57 -10.54
CA GLU A 42 -11.25 9.45 -9.43
C GLU A 42 -10.59 9.72 -8.07
N LEU A 43 -11.30 10.42 -7.20
CA LEU A 43 -10.93 10.63 -5.81
C LEU A 43 -11.73 9.69 -4.90
N LEU A 44 -11.07 8.68 -4.35
CA LEU A 44 -11.67 7.75 -3.39
C LEU A 44 -11.35 8.13 -1.94
N GLY A 45 -12.40 8.32 -1.12
CA GLY A 45 -12.27 8.49 0.33
C GLY A 45 -12.49 7.17 1.08
N ILE A 46 -11.54 6.78 1.93
CA ILE A 46 -11.64 5.58 2.80
C ILE A 46 -11.78 6.03 4.26
N THR A 47 -12.87 5.64 4.92
CA THR A 47 -13.15 5.98 6.33
C THR A 47 -13.38 4.73 7.17
N GLY A 48 -13.31 4.87 8.49
CA GLY A 48 -13.51 3.76 9.43
C GLY A 48 -12.81 4.00 10.76
N THR A 49 -13.17 3.22 11.78
CA THR A 49 -12.59 3.30 13.13
C THR A 49 -11.10 2.94 13.16
N THR A 50 -10.38 3.35 14.20
CA THR A 50 -9.00 2.90 14.43
C THR A 50 -8.94 1.37 14.44
N GLY A 51 -7.93 0.79 13.77
CA GLY A 51 -7.79 -0.67 13.65
C GLY A 51 -8.58 -1.32 12.51
N SER A 52 -9.42 -0.57 11.76
CA SER A 52 -10.24 -1.13 10.67
C SER A 52 -9.46 -1.52 9.39
N GLY A 53 -8.13 -1.54 9.40
CA GLY A 53 -7.30 -1.93 8.26
C GLY A 53 -6.98 -0.84 7.23
N LYS A 54 -7.37 0.43 7.45
CA LYS A 54 -7.13 1.53 6.48
C LYS A 54 -5.66 1.67 6.08
N THR A 55 -4.77 1.78 7.07
CA THR A 55 -3.33 1.89 6.81
C THR A 55 -2.83 0.64 6.09
N THR A 56 -3.27 -0.56 6.51
CA THR A 56 -2.94 -1.82 5.85
C THR A 56 -3.39 -1.85 4.39
N LEU A 57 -4.56 -1.30 4.06
CA LEU A 57 -5.04 -1.15 2.69
C LEU A 57 -4.14 -0.22 1.87
N CYS A 58 -3.76 0.94 2.43
CA CYS A 58 -2.81 1.86 1.76
C CYS A 58 -1.44 1.19 1.51
N LEU A 59 -0.94 0.42 2.48
CA LEU A 59 0.31 -0.33 2.31
C LEU A 59 0.19 -1.48 1.29
N ALA A 60 -1.01 -2.03 1.09
CA ALA A 60 -1.24 -3.04 0.04
C ALA A 60 -1.22 -2.42 -1.37
N LEU A 61 -1.66 -1.16 -1.50
CA LEU A 61 -1.66 -0.40 -2.74
C LEU A 61 -0.24 -0.05 -3.22
N ASN A 62 0.68 0.27 -2.30
CA ASN A 62 2.08 0.57 -2.67
C ASN A 62 3.00 -0.68 -2.68
N GLY A 63 2.46 -1.86 -2.33
CA GLY A 63 3.18 -3.13 -2.34
C GLY A 63 3.99 -3.45 -1.08
N LEU A 64 4.04 -2.56 -0.08
CA LEU A 64 4.69 -2.85 1.21
C LEU A 64 4.01 -4.03 1.92
N VAL A 65 2.67 -4.11 1.84
CA VAL A 65 1.92 -5.32 2.16
C VAL A 65 1.72 -6.13 0.87
N PRO A 66 2.17 -7.39 0.79
CA PRO A 66 2.82 -8.18 1.85
C PRO A 66 4.36 -8.14 1.80
N GLN A 67 4.97 -7.48 0.79
CA GLN A 67 6.37 -7.73 0.43
C GLN A 67 7.39 -7.37 1.52
N GLN A 68 7.07 -6.44 2.44
CA GLN A 68 7.94 -6.04 3.55
C GLN A 68 7.37 -6.39 4.92
N THR A 69 6.05 -6.57 5.02
CA THR A 69 5.39 -6.90 6.29
C THR A 69 5.35 -8.41 6.58
N GLY A 70 5.55 -9.25 5.57
CA GLY A 70 5.30 -10.68 5.66
C GLY A 70 3.81 -11.00 5.76
N GLY A 71 3.47 -12.10 6.44
CA GLY A 71 2.08 -12.49 6.70
C GLY A 71 1.45 -13.33 5.58
N THR A 72 0.13 -13.52 5.66
CA THR A 72 -0.66 -14.27 4.68
C THR A 72 -1.58 -13.33 3.92
N ILE A 73 -1.49 -13.35 2.60
CA ILE A 73 -2.35 -12.58 1.69
C ILE A 73 -3.16 -13.51 0.79
N ARG A 74 -4.40 -13.15 0.50
CA ARG A 74 -5.24 -13.74 -0.56
C ARG A 74 -5.89 -12.63 -1.37
N GLY A 75 -6.22 -12.92 -2.62
CA GLY A 75 -6.67 -11.91 -3.57
C GLY A 75 -5.51 -11.15 -4.20
N ASP A 76 -5.86 -10.08 -4.92
CA ASP A 76 -4.92 -9.31 -5.73
C ASP A 76 -5.22 -7.81 -5.66
N VAL A 77 -4.15 -7.01 -5.77
CA VAL A 77 -4.22 -5.56 -5.88
C VAL A 77 -3.45 -5.18 -7.15
N TRP A 78 -4.07 -4.35 -7.97
CA TRP A 78 -3.57 -3.94 -9.27
C TRP A 78 -3.50 -2.42 -9.36
N ILE A 79 -2.37 -1.92 -9.84
CA ILE A 79 -2.17 -0.52 -10.24
C ILE A 79 -2.01 -0.51 -11.75
N GLY A 80 -3.11 -0.27 -12.47
CA GLY A 80 -3.26 -0.59 -13.88
C GLY A 80 -2.98 -2.07 -14.15
N ASP A 81 -1.93 -2.35 -14.91
CA ASP A 81 -1.45 -3.68 -15.27
C ASP A 81 -0.49 -4.31 -14.23
N TRP A 82 -0.10 -3.57 -13.18
CA TRP A 82 0.90 -4.01 -12.21
C TRP A 82 0.26 -4.62 -10.97
N ASN A 83 0.54 -5.90 -10.75
CA ASN A 83 0.12 -6.60 -9.53
C ASN A 83 1.09 -6.29 -8.37
N THR A 84 0.57 -5.72 -7.28
CA THR A 84 1.42 -5.16 -6.21
C THR A 84 2.16 -6.20 -5.36
N LYS A 85 1.79 -7.49 -5.41
CA LYS A 85 2.58 -8.56 -4.75
C LYS A 85 3.65 -9.18 -5.66
N ARG A 86 3.67 -8.84 -6.95
CA ARG A 86 4.60 -9.40 -7.96
C ARG A 86 5.62 -8.39 -8.45
N VAL A 87 5.23 -7.13 -8.60
CA VAL A 87 6.14 -6.07 -9.04
C VAL A 87 6.99 -5.61 -7.85
N PRO A 88 8.33 -5.53 -7.95
CA PRO A 88 9.17 -5.06 -6.86
C PRO A 88 8.82 -3.64 -6.42
N ILE A 89 8.89 -3.39 -5.10
CA ILE A 89 8.57 -2.07 -4.52
C ILE A 89 9.32 -0.90 -5.19
N PRO A 90 10.63 -0.98 -5.51
CA PRO A 90 11.31 0.14 -6.18
C PRO A 90 10.71 0.50 -7.55
N ARG A 91 10.11 -0.48 -8.25
CA ARG A 91 9.38 -0.21 -9.49
C ARG A 91 8.01 0.38 -9.18
N LEU A 92 7.26 -0.18 -8.23
CA LEU A 92 5.95 0.37 -7.82
C LEU A 92 6.05 1.84 -7.38
N ALA A 93 7.13 2.21 -6.69
CA ALA A 93 7.40 3.58 -6.24
C ALA A 93 7.47 4.60 -7.39
N THR A 94 7.71 4.18 -8.64
CA THR A 94 7.67 5.08 -9.81
C THR A 94 6.24 5.40 -10.27
N ARG A 95 5.23 4.76 -9.69
CA ARG A 95 3.80 4.89 -10.08
C ARG A 95 2.90 5.20 -8.89
N VAL A 96 3.30 4.80 -7.68
CA VAL A 96 2.52 4.98 -6.45
C VAL A 96 3.36 5.78 -5.45
N GLY A 97 2.90 6.99 -5.14
CA GLY A 97 3.42 7.79 -4.02
C GLY A 97 2.58 7.58 -2.77
N VAL A 98 3.21 7.69 -1.59
CA VAL A 98 2.54 7.61 -0.29
C VAL A 98 3.02 8.75 0.59
N ILE A 99 2.07 9.39 1.29
CA ILE A 99 2.34 10.34 2.35
C ILE A 99 1.81 9.71 3.63
N PHE A 100 2.68 9.48 4.61
CA PHE A 100 2.28 8.86 5.88
C PHE A 100 1.75 9.92 6.86
N GLN A 101 1.16 9.44 7.95
CA GLN A 101 0.45 10.29 8.93
C GLN A 101 1.38 11.23 9.69
N ASP A 102 2.62 10.82 9.94
CA ASP A 102 3.63 11.61 10.65
C ASP A 102 4.60 12.26 9.64
N PRO A 103 4.47 13.55 9.33
CA PRO A 103 5.32 14.21 8.34
C PRO A 103 6.78 14.31 8.80
N GLU A 104 7.05 14.46 10.11
CA GLU A 104 8.41 14.61 10.63
C GLU A 104 9.21 13.32 10.44
N ALA A 105 8.56 12.18 10.62
CA ALA A 105 9.16 10.87 10.36
C ALA A 105 9.45 10.59 8.87
N ASN A 106 8.95 11.43 7.94
CA ASN A 106 9.19 11.27 6.50
C ASN A 106 10.26 12.20 5.94
N LEU A 107 10.73 13.19 6.70
CA LEU A 107 11.79 14.08 6.26
C LEU A 107 13.15 13.40 6.42
N ILE A 108 13.93 13.39 5.35
CA ILE A 108 15.25 12.75 5.28
C ILE A 108 16.33 13.79 4.95
N GLY A 109 15.98 14.81 4.17
CA GLY A 109 16.85 15.91 3.79
C GLY A 109 17.04 16.96 4.89
N LEU A 110 18.12 17.73 4.78
CA LEU A 110 18.41 18.86 5.69
C LEU A 110 17.78 20.17 5.20
N THR A 111 17.48 20.25 3.90
CA THR A 111 16.84 21.39 3.27
C THR A 111 15.62 20.96 2.46
N VAL A 112 14.75 21.92 2.14
CA VAL A 112 13.59 21.68 1.27
C VAL A 112 14.04 21.22 -0.12
N GLU A 113 15.15 21.76 -0.62
CA GLU A 113 15.73 21.37 -1.92
C GLU A 113 16.15 19.90 -1.92
N ASP A 114 16.87 19.46 -0.88
CA ASP A 114 17.30 18.06 -0.75
C ASP A 114 16.09 17.10 -0.67
N GLU A 115 15.05 17.50 0.08
CA GLU A 115 13.86 16.67 0.27
C GLU A 115 13.08 16.45 -1.05
N ILE A 116 12.90 17.50 -1.85
CA ILE A 116 12.21 17.38 -3.15
C ILE A 116 13.06 16.66 -4.20
N ALA A 117 14.39 16.71 -4.09
CA ALA A 117 15.33 16.06 -5.01
C ALA A 117 15.48 14.55 -4.74
N PHE A 118 15.23 14.09 -3.50
CA PHE A 118 15.46 12.70 -3.09
C PHE A 118 14.83 11.64 -4.00
N GLY A 119 13.57 11.84 -4.43
CA GLY A 119 12.89 10.94 -5.35
C GLY A 119 13.55 10.90 -6.75
N PRO A 120 13.66 12.05 -7.44
CA PRO A 120 14.41 12.20 -8.69
C PRO A 120 15.83 11.60 -8.66
N GLU A 121 16.61 11.89 -7.62
CA GLU A 121 17.98 11.38 -7.49
C GLU A 121 18.05 9.86 -7.44
N ASN A 122 17.13 9.21 -6.72
CA ASN A 122 17.03 7.75 -6.67
C ASN A 122 16.65 7.13 -8.03
N LEU A 123 16.05 7.91 -8.93
CA LEU A 123 15.73 7.51 -10.30
C LEU A 123 16.83 7.89 -11.30
N GLY A 124 17.82 8.67 -10.87
CA GLY A 124 18.92 9.17 -11.71
C GLY A 124 18.50 10.26 -12.70
N VAL A 125 17.52 11.09 -12.35
CA VAL A 125 17.04 12.24 -13.15
C VAL A 125 17.38 13.58 -12.50
#